data_AF-A0A535FI34-F1
#
_entry.id   AF-A0A535FI34-F1
#
_cell.length_a   1.000
_cell.length_b   1.000
_cell.length_c   1.000
_cell.angle_alpha   90.00
_cell.angle_beta   90.00
_cell.angle_gamma   90.00
#
_symmetry.space_group_name_H-M   'P 1'
#
loop_
_entity.id
_entity.type
_entity.pdbx_description
1 polymer ?
#
loop_
_entity_poly.entity_id
_entity_poly.type
_entity_poly.pdbx_seq_one_letter_code
_entity_poly.pdbx_strand_id
1 'polypeptide(L)'
;MGKHFAWKITAGTTVKLKDYNPDFAEDKIKRDEGESALQLLTKELSELQERLYEAHQQSVLVVLQGMDTSGKDGTIRHVLANVNPQSCYVQSFKEPTEQELAHDFLWRVHKATPTQCNEIPWYLVPANHKWYRNLAVAHTLVTTMSKYKDEWEAQLQARGKQELEKLRQLGIQIESS
;
A
#
# COMPACT_ATOMS: atom_id res chain seq x y z
N MET A 1 -13.25 4.25 17.41
CA MET A 1 -13.96 5.14 16.47
C MET A 1 -12.93 5.56 15.43
N GLY A 2 -12.93 4.92 14.26
CA GLY A 2 -11.84 5.00 13.29
C GLY A 2 -11.67 6.42 12.78
N LYS A 3 -10.46 6.98 12.93
CA LYS A 3 -10.11 8.25 12.30
C LYS A 3 -10.01 8.01 10.79
N HIS A 4 -10.96 8.53 10.03
CA HIS A 4 -10.93 8.46 8.58
C HIS A 4 -10.22 9.70 8.05
N PHE A 5 -8.92 9.55 7.75
CA PHE A 5 -8.08 10.59 7.15
C PHE A 5 -8.35 10.82 5.65
N ALA A 6 -9.10 9.91 5.03
CA ALA A 6 -9.46 9.92 3.63
C ALA A 6 -10.90 9.41 3.45
N TRP A 7 -11.57 9.82 2.38
CA TRP A 7 -12.93 9.40 2.08
C TRP A 7 -12.92 8.16 1.18
N LYS A 8 -13.39 7.02 1.71
CA LYS A 8 -13.61 5.81 0.90
C LYS A 8 -14.84 6.02 0.02
N ILE A 9 -14.69 5.80 -1.29
CA ILE A 9 -15.76 5.92 -2.26
C ILE A 9 -16.37 4.54 -2.53
N THR A 10 -17.69 4.45 -2.40
CA THR A 10 -18.44 3.23 -2.70
C THR A 10 -18.64 3.09 -4.21
N ALA A 11 -18.39 1.90 -4.74
CA ALA A 11 -18.61 1.61 -6.16
C ALA A 11 -20.06 1.91 -6.58
N GLY A 12 -20.25 2.44 -7.79
CA GLY A 12 -21.57 2.82 -8.31
C GLY A 12 -22.13 4.14 -7.78
N THR A 13 -21.41 4.84 -6.90
CA THR A 13 -21.83 6.18 -6.43
C THR A 13 -21.34 7.28 -7.35
N THR A 14 -22.13 8.35 -7.49
CA THR A 14 -21.71 9.58 -8.17
C THR A 14 -21.02 10.50 -7.19
N VAL A 15 -19.80 10.91 -7.53
CA VAL A 15 -18.95 11.78 -6.70
C VAL A 15 -18.87 13.17 -7.33
N LYS A 16 -19.11 14.22 -6.54
CA LYS A 16 -18.85 15.61 -6.93
C LYS A 16 -17.63 16.11 -6.18
N LEU A 17 -16.52 16.36 -6.89
CA LEU A 17 -15.24 16.72 -6.26
C LEU A 17 -15.32 17.99 -5.39
N LYS A 18 -16.21 18.94 -5.72
CA LYS A 18 -16.43 20.16 -4.94
C LYS A 18 -16.89 19.90 -3.50
N ASP A 19 -17.44 18.72 -3.23
CA ASP A 19 -17.93 18.34 -1.90
C ASP A 19 -16.79 17.86 -0.99
N TYR A 20 -15.56 17.75 -1.53
CA TYR A 20 -14.37 17.29 -0.82
C TYR A 20 -13.34 18.42 -0.75
N ASN A 21 -13.13 18.95 0.45
CA ASN A 21 -12.20 20.05 0.67
C ASN A 21 -10.73 19.57 0.53
N PRO A 22 -9.93 20.08 -0.42
CA PRO A 22 -8.52 19.70 -0.58
C PRO A 22 -7.62 20.20 0.57
N ASP A 23 -8.06 21.21 1.33
CA ASP A 23 -7.42 21.74 2.54
C ASP A 23 -7.85 21.02 3.81
N PHE A 24 -8.69 19.97 3.71
CA PHE A 24 -9.11 19.23 4.88
C PHE A 24 -7.88 18.65 5.61
N ALA A 25 -7.73 19.07 6.86
CA ALA A 25 -6.94 18.44 7.88
C ALA A 25 -7.79 18.43 9.15
N GLU A 26 -7.87 17.29 9.83
CA GLU A 26 -8.68 17.18 11.04
C GLU A 26 -8.18 18.18 12.10
N ASP A 27 -9.02 19.14 12.51
CA ASP A 27 -8.65 20.29 13.37
C ASP A 27 -7.92 19.90 14.67
N LYS A 28 -8.18 18.69 15.17
CA LYS A 28 -7.60 18.18 16.42
C LYS A 28 -6.20 17.60 16.27
N ILE A 29 -5.71 17.41 15.04
CA ILE A 29 -4.41 16.81 14.78
C ILE A 29 -3.41 17.93 14.52
N LYS A 30 -2.51 18.14 15.49
CA LYS A 30 -1.38 19.04 15.28
C LYS A 30 -0.42 18.43 14.27
N ARG A 31 0.28 19.29 13.53
CA ARG A 31 1.24 18.87 12.52
C ARG A 31 2.30 17.92 13.08
N ASP A 32 2.93 18.26 14.20
CA ASP A 32 4.00 17.47 14.81
C ASP A 32 3.51 16.08 15.28
N GLU A 33 2.27 16.02 15.79
CA GLU A 33 1.61 14.77 16.16
C GLU A 33 1.33 13.91 14.91
N GLY A 34 0.87 14.54 13.82
CA GLY A 34 0.64 13.88 12.55
C GLY A 34 1.93 13.35 11.89
N GLU A 35 3.01 14.12 11.94
CA GLU A 35 4.32 13.69 11.45
C GLU A 35 4.89 12.53 12.30
N SER A 36 4.71 12.57 13.62
CA SER A 36 5.07 11.46 14.52
C SER A 36 4.24 10.20 14.24
N ALA A 37 2.93 10.36 14.03
CA ALA A 37 2.06 9.25 13.66
C ALA A 37 2.45 8.64 12.30
N LEU A 38 2.83 9.47 11.32
CA LEU A 38 3.34 9.00 10.03
C LEU A 38 4.59 8.12 10.22
N GLN A 39 5.53 8.52 11.08
CA GLN A 39 6.72 7.71 11.34
C GLN A 39 6.38 6.32 11.89
N LEU A 40 5.42 6.24 12.81
CA LEU A 40 4.95 4.96 13.35
C LEU A 40 4.28 4.11 12.26
N LEU A 41 3.40 4.71 11.46
CA LEU A 41 2.71 4.02 10.37
C LEU A 41 3.67 3.52 9.29
N THR A 42 4.72 4.28 8.95
CA THR A 42 5.72 3.81 7.96
C THR A 42 6.54 2.62 8.46
N LYS A 43 6.76 2.51 9.78
CA LYS A 43 7.40 1.32 10.38
C LYS A 43 6.46 0.12 10.33
N GLU A 44 5.22 0.29 10.76
CA GLU A 44 4.20 -0.77 10.69
C GLU A 44 3.97 -1.24 9.24
N LEU A 45 3.95 -0.31 8.28
CA LEU A 45 3.85 -0.62 6.87
C LEU A 45 5.01 -1.49 6.38
N SER A 46 6.23 -1.26 6.86
CA SER A 46 7.40 -2.10 6.54
C SER A 46 7.19 -3.53 7.04
N GLU A 47 6.80 -3.69 8.30
CA GLU A 47 6.57 -5.02 8.90
C GLU A 47 5.45 -5.79 8.17
N LEU A 48 4.36 -5.10 7.84
CA LEU A 48 3.25 -5.68 7.09
C LEU A 48 3.68 -6.07 5.67
N GLN A 49 4.50 -5.25 5.02
CA GLN A 49 5.01 -5.53 3.69
C GLN A 49 5.92 -6.77 3.69
N GLU A 50 6.82 -6.90 4.66
CA GLU A 50 7.69 -8.08 4.81
C GLU A 50 6.86 -9.36 4.90
N ARG A 51 5.84 -9.37 5.75
CA ARG A 51 4.93 -10.52 5.91
C ARG A 51 4.15 -10.84 4.64
N LEU A 52 3.64 -9.82 3.95
CA LEU A 52 2.98 -9.98 2.65
C LEU A 52 3.92 -10.65 1.64
N TYR A 53 5.17 -10.21 1.61
CA TYR A 53 6.19 -10.73 0.69
C TYR A 53 6.54 -12.18 1.00
N GLU A 54 6.74 -12.54 2.27
CA GLU A 54 7.06 -13.90 2.70
C GLU A 54 5.87 -14.88 2.54
N ALA A 55 4.64 -14.39 2.69
CA ALA A 55 3.44 -15.21 2.53
C ALA A 55 3.21 -15.63 1.08
N HIS A 56 3.65 -14.84 0.08
CA HIS A 56 3.53 -15.07 -1.36
C HIS A 56 2.11 -15.36 -1.89
N GLN A 57 1.06 -14.94 -1.19
CA GLN A 57 -0.32 -15.21 -1.63
C GLN A 57 -1.03 -14.02 -2.26
N GLN A 58 -0.77 -12.84 -1.72
CA GLN A 58 -1.49 -11.63 -2.09
C GLN A 58 -0.52 -10.59 -2.63
N SER A 59 -1.09 -9.57 -3.25
CA SER A 59 -0.35 -8.41 -3.68
C SER A 59 -1.16 -7.14 -3.42
N VAL A 60 -0.46 -6.03 -3.23
CA VAL A 60 -1.09 -4.72 -3.05
C VAL A 60 -0.74 -3.86 -4.25
N LEU A 61 -1.75 -3.46 -5.01
CA LEU A 61 -1.64 -2.48 -6.07
C LEU A 61 -2.10 -1.12 -5.57
N VAL A 62 -1.20 -0.13 -5.58
CA VAL A 62 -1.53 1.26 -5.21
C VAL A 62 -1.50 2.12 -6.46
N VAL A 63 -2.65 2.67 -6.85
CA VAL A 63 -2.75 3.61 -7.97
C VAL A 63 -2.90 5.03 -7.41
N LEU A 64 -1.89 5.87 -7.62
CA LEU A 64 -1.93 7.28 -7.25
C LEU A 64 -2.30 8.12 -8.47
N GLN A 65 -3.47 8.75 -8.44
CA GLN A 65 -3.95 9.67 -9.47
C GLN A 65 -4.13 11.07 -8.91
N GLY A 66 -3.91 12.09 -9.75
CA GLY A 66 -4.07 13.48 -9.37
C GLY A 66 -3.44 14.41 -10.42
N MET A 67 -3.76 15.69 -10.34
CA MET A 67 -3.25 16.72 -11.25
C MET A 67 -1.72 16.81 -11.27
N ASP A 68 -1.16 17.53 -12.25
CA ASP A 68 0.26 17.88 -12.23
C ASP A 68 0.60 18.56 -10.91
N THR A 69 1.75 18.21 -10.34
CA THR A 69 2.21 18.70 -9.02
C THR A 69 1.36 18.29 -7.81
N SER A 70 0.38 17.38 -7.96
CA SER A 70 -0.46 16.88 -6.85
C SER A 70 0.31 16.14 -5.74
N GLY A 71 1.61 15.93 -5.93
CA GLY A 71 2.52 15.41 -4.91
C GLY A 71 2.61 13.89 -4.84
N LYS A 72 2.22 13.18 -5.91
CA LYS A 72 2.33 11.72 -6.04
C LYS A 72 3.74 11.22 -5.70
N ASP A 73 4.76 11.78 -6.34
CA ASP A 73 6.16 11.39 -6.12
C ASP A 73 6.62 11.64 -4.68
N GLY A 74 6.19 12.76 -4.09
CA GLY A 74 6.48 13.08 -2.70
C GLY A 74 5.81 12.08 -1.76
N THR A 75 4.56 11.71 -2.02
CA THR A 75 3.85 10.70 -1.23
C THR A 75 4.49 9.33 -1.34
N ILE A 76 4.90 8.88 -2.53
CA ILE A 76 5.67 7.64 -2.72
C ILE A 76 6.92 7.68 -1.86
N ARG A 77 7.73 8.75 -1.98
CA ARG A 77 8.99 8.90 -1.25
C ARG A 77 8.80 8.85 0.27
N HIS A 78 7.78 9.51 0.80
CA HIS A 78 7.59 9.62 2.25
C HIS A 78 6.88 8.41 2.86
N VAL A 79 5.90 7.84 2.17
CA VAL A 79 5.10 6.73 2.70
C VAL A 79 5.84 5.41 2.56
N LEU A 80 6.57 5.21 1.46
CA LEU A 80 7.29 3.97 1.18
C LEU A 80 8.77 4.03 1.61
N ALA A 81 9.18 5.05 2.36
CA ALA A 81 10.58 5.30 2.73
C ALA A 81 11.26 4.12 3.43
N ASN A 82 10.52 3.38 4.26
CA ASN A 82 11.04 2.28 5.07
C ASN A 82 10.74 0.90 4.49
N VAL A 83 10.08 0.82 3.32
CA VAL A 83 9.73 -0.44 2.69
C VAL A 83 10.96 -1.04 1.99
N ASN A 84 11.11 -2.37 2.03
CA ASN A 84 12.19 -3.04 1.31
C ASN A 84 12.05 -2.79 -0.21
N PRO A 85 13.05 -2.19 -0.87
CA PRO A 85 12.95 -1.86 -2.30
C PRO A 85 12.91 -3.08 -3.21
N GLN A 86 13.36 -4.26 -2.75
CA GLN A 86 13.29 -5.50 -3.55
C GLN A 86 11.87 -6.01 -3.73
N SER A 87 10.97 -5.65 -2.82
CA SER A 87 9.59 -6.12 -2.76
C SER A 87 8.57 -5.03 -3.13
N CYS A 88 9.04 -3.83 -3.51
CA CYS A 88 8.21 -2.71 -3.92
C CYS A 88 8.57 -2.25 -5.33
N TYR A 89 7.60 -2.28 -6.24
CA TYR A 89 7.75 -1.79 -7.62
C TYR A 89 6.95 -0.51 -7.81
N VAL A 90 7.61 0.51 -8.37
CA VAL A 90 6.99 1.79 -8.72
C VAL A 90 7.05 1.98 -10.24
N GLN A 91 5.89 1.99 -10.89
CA GLN A 91 5.77 2.26 -12.31
C GLN A 91 5.13 3.62 -12.55
N SER A 92 5.90 4.56 -13.11
CA SER A 92 5.40 5.88 -13.53
C SER A 92 5.11 5.88 -15.02
N PHE A 93 3.84 5.96 -15.37
CA PHE A 93 3.41 6.03 -16.77
C PHE A 93 3.49 7.46 -17.30
N LYS A 94 4.30 7.66 -18.35
CA LYS A 94 4.39 8.91 -19.12
C LYS A 94 3.62 8.79 -20.43
N GLU A 95 3.88 9.72 -21.35
CA GLU A 95 3.44 9.63 -22.74
C GLU A 95 3.79 8.25 -23.32
N PRO A 96 2.84 7.55 -23.96
CA PRO A 96 3.10 6.23 -24.51
C PRO A 96 4.16 6.25 -25.62
N THR A 97 5.02 5.23 -25.64
CA THR A 97 5.98 5.03 -26.74
C THR A 97 5.29 4.50 -27.99
N GLU A 98 5.95 4.56 -29.15
CA GLU A 98 5.41 3.98 -30.40
C GLU A 98 5.05 2.49 -30.25
N GLN A 99 5.85 1.73 -29.50
CA GLN A 99 5.56 0.33 -29.21
C GLN A 99 4.31 0.19 -28.34
N GLU A 100 4.15 1.02 -27.31
CA GLU A 100 2.94 1.00 -26.47
C GLU A 100 1.69 1.40 -27.26
N LEU A 101 1.81 2.36 -28.19
CA LEU A 101 0.72 2.79 -29.07
C LEU A 101 0.30 1.73 -30.10
N ALA A 102 1.19 0.77 -30.42
CA ALA A 102 0.88 -0.35 -31.29
C ALA A 102 0.03 -1.45 -30.60
N HIS A 103 -0.19 -1.34 -29.29
CA HIS A 103 -1.02 -2.25 -28.50
C HIS A 103 -2.27 -1.54 -27.96
N ASP A 104 -3.18 -2.30 -27.34
CA ASP A 104 -4.30 -1.69 -26.61
C ASP A 104 -3.81 -0.90 -25.39
N PHE A 105 -4.61 0.07 -24.95
CA PHE A 105 -4.20 1.01 -23.89
C PHE A 105 -3.92 0.35 -22.53
N LEU A 106 -4.44 -0.86 -22.26
CA LEU A 106 -4.20 -1.59 -21.02
C LEU A 106 -2.95 -2.46 -21.08
N TRP A 107 -2.44 -2.78 -22.27
CA TRP A 107 -1.28 -3.66 -22.44
C TRP A 107 -0.09 -3.26 -21.56
N ARG A 108 0.26 -1.96 -21.52
CA ARG A 108 1.38 -1.47 -20.69
C ARG A 108 1.06 -1.51 -19.19
N VAL A 109 -0.22 -1.35 -18.83
CA VAL A 109 -0.68 -1.35 -17.44
C VAL A 109 -0.68 -2.77 -16.89
N HIS A 110 -1.25 -3.73 -17.63
CA HIS A 110 -1.30 -5.14 -17.25
C HIS A 110 0.09 -5.75 -17.01
N LYS A 111 1.10 -5.28 -17.73
CA LYS A 111 2.50 -5.68 -17.50
C LYS A 111 3.07 -5.24 -16.17
N ALA A 112 2.56 -4.14 -15.61
CA ALA A 112 3.02 -3.56 -14.36
C ALA A 112 2.13 -3.90 -13.16
N THR A 113 0.98 -4.54 -13.40
CA THR A 113 0.08 -4.97 -12.32
C THR A 113 0.53 -6.31 -11.74
N PRO A 114 0.42 -6.50 -10.43
CA PRO A 114 0.69 -7.79 -9.83
C PRO A 114 -0.39 -8.83 -10.18
N THR A 115 -0.10 -10.10 -9.97
CA THR A 115 -0.86 -11.24 -10.52
C THR A 115 -2.21 -11.50 -9.84
N GLN A 116 -2.44 -11.00 -8.62
CA GLN A 116 -3.69 -11.24 -7.88
C GLN A 116 -4.16 -9.98 -7.14
N CYS A 117 -5.35 -9.49 -7.50
CA CYS A 117 -6.00 -8.37 -6.83
C CYS A 117 -7.50 -8.69 -6.65
N ASN A 118 -7.98 -8.65 -5.41
CA ASN A 118 -9.36 -9.04 -5.07
C ASN A 118 -10.29 -7.83 -4.91
N GLU A 119 -9.81 -6.76 -4.28
CA GLU A 119 -10.59 -5.54 -4.03
C GLU A 119 -9.79 -4.29 -4.41
N ILE A 120 -10.44 -3.36 -5.11
CA ILE A 120 -9.86 -2.06 -5.51
C ILE A 120 -10.74 -0.92 -4.98
N PRO A 121 -10.69 -0.61 -3.68
CA PRO A 121 -11.40 0.54 -3.13
C PRO A 121 -10.78 1.87 -3.60
N TRP A 122 -11.63 2.80 -4.01
CA TRP A 122 -11.22 4.18 -4.33
C TRP A 122 -11.24 5.05 -3.07
N TYR A 123 -10.23 5.91 -2.94
CA TYR A 123 -10.13 6.88 -1.85
C TYR A 123 -9.89 8.28 -2.42
N LEU A 124 -10.58 9.27 -1.85
CA LEU A 124 -10.25 10.68 -2.03
C LEU A 124 -9.39 11.13 -0.84
N VAL A 125 -8.26 11.75 -1.15
CA VAL A 125 -7.28 12.20 -0.17
C VAL A 125 -7.09 13.72 -0.30
N PRO A 126 -7.21 14.49 0.79
CA PRO A 126 -6.88 15.92 0.78
C PRO A 126 -5.43 16.13 0.35
N ALA A 127 -5.19 17.09 -0.55
CA ALA A 127 -3.91 17.19 -1.26
C ALA A 127 -3.07 18.41 -0.89
N ASN A 128 -3.66 19.46 -0.32
CA ASN A 128 -2.98 20.75 -0.13
C ASN A 128 -1.99 20.73 1.05
N HIS A 129 -2.28 19.95 2.10
CA HIS A 129 -1.37 19.76 3.23
C HIS A 129 -0.54 18.48 3.07
N LYS A 130 0.73 18.63 2.64
CA LYS A 130 1.65 17.50 2.39
C LYS A 130 1.74 16.51 3.56
N TRP A 131 1.85 17.02 4.80
CA TRP A 131 1.95 16.18 6.00
C TRP A 131 0.68 15.35 6.21
N TYR A 132 -0.51 15.96 6.04
CA TYR A 132 -1.80 15.30 6.22
C TYR A 132 -2.07 14.30 5.10
N ARG A 133 -1.77 14.65 3.85
CA ARG A 133 -1.88 13.75 2.69
C ARG A 133 -1.07 12.47 2.89
N ASN A 134 0.19 12.61 3.31
CA ASN A 134 1.07 11.45 3.53
C ASN A 134 0.57 10.59 4.70
N LEU A 135 0.14 11.23 5.79
CA LEU A 135 -0.49 10.53 6.92
C LEU A 135 -1.73 9.74 6.49
N ALA A 136 -2.60 10.36 5.70
CA ALA A 136 -3.83 9.74 5.21
C ALA A 136 -3.56 8.51 4.33
N VAL A 137 -2.60 8.61 3.41
CA VAL A 137 -2.20 7.49 2.55
C VAL A 137 -1.56 6.36 3.38
N ALA A 138 -0.60 6.67 4.25
CA ALA A 138 0.06 5.68 5.10
C ALA A 138 -0.95 4.94 5.98
N HIS A 139 -1.85 5.68 6.65
CA HIS A 139 -2.90 5.10 7.47
C HIS A 139 -3.83 4.20 6.66
N THR A 140 -4.21 4.61 5.45
CA THR A 140 -5.09 3.82 4.57
C THR A 140 -4.44 2.51 4.16
N LEU A 141 -3.15 2.54 3.80
CA LEU A 141 -2.39 1.32 3.44
C LEU A 141 -2.27 0.38 4.64
N VAL A 142 -1.81 0.88 5.78
CA VAL A 142 -1.69 0.09 7.02
C VAL A 142 -3.04 -0.50 7.41
N THR A 143 -4.09 0.31 7.49
CA THR A 143 -5.45 -0.16 7.83
C THR A 143 -5.96 -1.23 6.86
N THR A 144 -5.58 -1.16 5.59
CA THR A 144 -6.00 -2.14 4.58
C THR A 144 -5.22 -3.44 4.73
N MET A 145 -3.88 -3.35 4.87
CA MET A 145 -2.99 -4.49 4.99
C MET A 145 -3.17 -5.23 6.32
N SER A 146 -3.38 -4.50 7.43
CA SER A 146 -3.55 -5.09 8.76
C SER A 146 -4.76 -6.03 8.85
N LYS A 147 -5.74 -5.93 7.96
CA LYS A 147 -6.88 -6.88 7.89
C LYS A 147 -6.46 -8.30 7.53
N TYR A 148 -5.37 -8.44 6.81
CA TYR A 148 -4.85 -9.73 6.31
C TYR A 148 -3.65 -10.22 7.13
N LYS A 149 -3.20 -9.43 8.12
CA LYS A 149 -2.03 -9.72 8.95
C LYS A 149 -2.09 -11.11 9.58
N ASP A 150 -3.21 -11.43 10.22
CA ASP A 150 -3.39 -12.70 10.93
C ASP A 150 -3.42 -13.90 9.95
N GLU A 151 -3.97 -13.70 8.75
CA GLU A 151 -3.96 -14.69 7.68
C GLU A 151 -2.52 -14.97 7.22
N TRP A 152 -1.74 -13.93 6.96
CA TRP A 152 -0.32 -14.08 6.58
C TRP A 152 0.50 -14.75 7.70
N GLU A 153 0.31 -14.37 8.96
CA GLU A 153 1.00 -14.99 10.09
C GLU A 153 0.69 -16.49 10.20
N ALA A 154 -0.60 -16.87 10.12
CA ALA A 154 -1.01 -18.26 10.19
C ALA A 154 -0.35 -19.11 9.08
N GLN A 155 -0.21 -18.55 7.89
CA GLN A 155 0.40 -19.20 6.75
C GLN A 155 1.92 -19.37 6.90
N LEU A 156 2.61 -18.33 7.36
CA LEU A 156 4.04 -18.40 7.64
C LEU A 156 4.35 -19.48 8.67
N GLN A 157 3.53 -19.56 9.74
CA GLN A 157 3.65 -20.61 10.75
C GLN A 157 3.39 -22.00 10.18
N ALA A 158 2.37 -22.17 9.33
CA ALA A 158 2.06 -23.44 8.70
C ALA A 158 3.20 -23.90 7.76
N ARG A 159 3.74 -22.99 6.95
CA ARG A 159 4.86 -23.27 6.04
C ARG A 159 6.14 -23.59 6.81
N GLY A 160 6.43 -22.85 7.87
CA GLY A 160 7.57 -23.12 8.76
C GLY A 160 7.51 -24.53 9.36
N LYS A 161 6.33 -24.96 9.84
CA LYS A 161 6.13 -26.33 10.35
C LYS A 161 6.35 -27.39 9.27
N GLN A 162 5.83 -27.17 8.06
CA GLN A 162 6.02 -28.09 6.94
C GLN A 162 7.49 -28.22 6.53
N GLU A 163 8.23 -27.11 6.52
CA GLU A 163 9.64 -27.12 6.15
C GLU A 163 10.50 -27.80 7.21
N LEU A 164 10.23 -27.54 8.50
CA LEU A 164 10.89 -28.26 9.60
C LEU A 164 10.66 -29.76 9.53
N GLU A 165 9.46 -30.19 9.17
CA GLU A 165 9.13 -31.61 9.01
C GLU A 165 9.89 -32.23 7.82
N LYS A 166 9.99 -31.54 6.67
CA LYS A 166 10.81 -32.00 5.54
C LYS A 166 12.28 -32.12 5.92
N LEU A 167 12.82 -31.14 6.63
CA LEU A 167 14.22 -31.15 7.08
C LEU A 167 14.48 -32.31 8.05
N ARG A 168 13.54 -32.61 8.95
CA ARG A 168 13.59 -33.81 9.81
C ARG A 168 13.58 -35.11 9.01
N GLN A 169 12.75 -35.21 7.98
CA GLN A 169 12.71 -36.39 7.10
C GLN A 169 14.01 -36.58 6.31
N LEU A 170 14.72 -35.48 6.01
CA LEU A 170 16.05 -35.50 5.40
C LEU A 170 17.19 -35.75 6.41
N GLY A 171 16.87 -35.97 7.69
CA GLY A 171 17.85 -36.25 8.75
C GLY A 171 18.62 -35.02 9.25
N ILE A 172 18.16 -33.81 8.93
CA ILE A 172 18.80 -32.56 9.37
C ILE A 172 18.24 -32.20 10.75
N GLN A 173 19.10 -32.18 11.77
CA GLN A 173 18.75 -31.72 13.12
C GLN A 173 18.88 -30.20 13.21
N ILE A 174 17.80 -29.52 13.56
CA ILE A 174 17.79 -28.07 13.79
C ILE A 174 17.51 -27.85 15.27
N GLU A 175 18.48 -27.30 16.00
CA GLU A 175 18.30 -26.83 17.37
C GLU A 175 17.62 -25.46 17.36
N SER A 176 16.51 -25.32 18.08
CA SER A 176 15.84 -24.03 18.27
C SER A 176 16.63 -23.18 19.26
N SER A 177 17.08 -22.00 18.84
CA SER A 177 17.63 -20.95 19.71
C SER A 177 16.53 -20.26 20.50
#